data_AF-A0A2P2D833-F1
#
_entry.id   AF-A0A2P2D833-F1
#
_cell.length_a   1.000
_cell.length_b   1.000
_cell.length_c   1.000
_cell.angle_alpha   90.00
_cell.angle_beta   90.00
_cell.angle_gamma   90.00
#
_symmetry.space_group_name_H-M   'P 1'
#
loop_
_entity.id
_entity.type
_entity.pdbx_description
1 polymer ?
#
loop_
_entity_poly.entity_id
_entity_poly.type
_entity_poly.pdbx_seq_one_letter_code
_entity_poly.pdbx_strand_id
1 'polypeptide(L)'
;MLYSLKSLGFLSDNHITRWTIQIGTALQTILLSLGLADRINFLTKSLRENLRDLSHAKIKIEESEKRFREIFQGSDEVILMMNEDFEIINANRSLSKHLGYRLDDLRNKKITEILYTGRDQKSDYNVMYVNDKLTDLKMTGSAINFRTELSQKYVKEPKEMVCRIQYIDFEETREVLMTLSPEYEDTIIQLIDSEKIELSMNNYLRNAELVSQKITSQLAKYLTNIEQTEVRSSVREIIINAVEHGNLNISFDEKSKALMEGNYLEFLQKRQEDPRYRHKKVKIEYSFSSEYVAYRITDEGRGFDHKKHMEKSLDAMNEAHVQHGRGILMTKSVFDRIEYNEKGNQVSLIKFLNRD
;
A
#
# COMPACT_ATOMS: atom_id res chain seq x y z
N MET A 1 18.93 -62.61 -47.93
CA MET A 1 18.03 -63.42 -48.77
C MET A 1 18.72 -63.95 -50.04
N LEU A 2 19.28 -63.10 -50.92
CA LEU A 2 20.03 -63.53 -52.12
C LEU A 2 21.28 -64.40 -51.81
N TYR A 3 22.04 -64.05 -50.77
CA TYR A 3 23.17 -64.86 -50.29
C TYR A 3 22.73 -66.24 -49.78
N SER A 4 21.59 -66.30 -49.08
CA SER A 4 20.99 -67.54 -48.57
C SER A 4 20.50 -68.44 -49.70
N LEU A 5 19.86 -67.87 -50.74
CA LEU A 5 19.43 -68.58 -51.95
C LEU A 5 20.61 -69.16 -52.75
N LYS A 6 21.75 -68.44 -52.79
CA LYS A 6 23.01 -68.96 -53.32
C LYS A 6 23.54 -70.14 -52.49
N SER A 7 23.55 -70.02 -51.15
CA SER A 7 24.05 -71.08 -50.27
C SER A 7 23.21 -72.37 -50.29
N LEU A 8 21.92 -72.24 -50.62
CA LEU A 8 20.97 -73.35 -50.74
C LEU A 8 20.98 -74.02 -52.13
N GLY A 9 21.84 -73.57 -53.05
CA GLY A 9 22.03 -74.18 -54.38
C GLY A 9 21.01 -73.79 -55.45
N PHE A 10 20.08 -72.87 -55.15
CA PHE A 10 19.05 -72.42 -56.10
C PHE A 10 19.55 -71.39 -57.14
N LEU A 11 20.75 -70.83 -56.95
CA LEU A 11 21.40 -69.88 -57.87
C LEU A 11 22.76 -70.41 -58.32
N SER A 12 23.06 -70.35 -59.62
CA SER A 12 24.36 -70.79 -60.16
C SER A 12 25.51 -69.88 -59.72
N ASP A 13 26.66 -70.47 -59.39
CA ASP A 13 27.86 -69.74 -58.96
C ASP A 13 28.66 -69.21 -60.15
N ASN A 14 28.09 -68.24 -60.85
CA ASN A 14 28.73 -67.52 -61.93
C ASN A 14 29.20 -66.14 -61.48
N HIS A 15 30.15 -65.54 -62.20
CA HIS A 15 30.69 -64.21 -61.89
C HIS A 15 29.56 -63.17 -61.70
N ILE A 16 28.53 -63.22 -62.55
CA ILE A 16 27.37 -62.32 -62.48
C ILE A 16 26.69 -62.38 -61.11
N THR A 17 26.37 -63.58 -60.61
CA THR A 17 25.70 -63.78 -59.30
C THR A 17 26.51 -63.22 -58.13
N ARG A 18 27.85 -63.35 -58.15
CA ARG A 18 28.73 -62.78 -57.12
C ARG A 18 28.73 -61.25 -57.14
N TRP A 19 28.86 -60.65 -58.32
CA TRP A 19 28.79 -59.19 -58.48
C TRP A 19 27.43 -58.64 -58.07
N THR A 20 26.32 -59.31 -58.42
CA THR A 20 24.97 -58.89 -58.03
C THR A 20 24.78 -58.88 -56.51
N ILE A 21 25.27 -59.91 -55.80
CA ILE A 21 25.19 -59.96 -54.33
C ILE A 21 26.05 -58.84 -53.72
N GLN A 22 27.29 -58.65 -54.17
CA GLN A 22 28.18 -57.60 -53.65
C GLN A 22 27.59 -56.20 -53.86
N ILE A 23 27.09 -55.91 -55.06
CA ILE A 23 26.42 -54.64 -55.39
C ILE A 23 25.16 -54.47 -54.52
N GLY A 24 24.34 -55.51 -54.36
CA GLY A 24 23.14 -55.46 -53.53
C GLY A 24 23.45 -55.21 -52.05
N THR A 25 24.49 -55.85 -51.50
CA THR A 25 24.92 -55.61 -50.11
C THR A 25 25.51 -54.21 -49.93
N ALA A 26 26.30 -53.72 -50.90
CA ALA A 26 26.85 -52.37 -50.86
C ALA A 26 25.74 -51.31 -50.96
N LEU A 27 24.76 -51.53 -51.83
CA LEU A 27 23.60 -50.65 -51.95
C LEU A 27 22.77 -50.66 -50.67
N GLN A 28 22.55 -51.82 -50.06
CA GLN A 28 21.82 -51.96 -48.80
C GLN A 28 22.54 -51.25 -47.64
N THR A 29 23.87 -51.38 -47.52
CA THR A 29 24.62 -50.69 -46.47
C THR A 29 24.63 -49.18 -46.66
N ILE A 30 24.71 -48.70 -47.90
CA ILE A 30 24.58 -47.27 -48.24
C ILE A 30 23.18 -46.77 -47.87
N LEU A 31 22.13 -47.51 -48.21
CA LEU A 31 20.75 -47.11 -47.90
C LEU A 31 20.50 -47.03 -46.38
N LEU A 32 20.99 -48.02 -45.64
CA LEU A 32 20.89 -48.06 -44.18
C LEU A 32 21.71 -46.95 -43.52
N SER A 33 22.94 -46.68 -44.02
CA SER A 33 23.77 -45.59 -43.48
C SER A 33 23.16 -44.22 -43.73
N LEU A 34 22.53 -44.01 -44.90
CA LEU A 34 21.78 -42.79 -45.20
C LEU A 34 20.60 -42.62 -44.25
N GLY A 35 19.78 -43.68 -44.07
CA GLY A 35 18.62 -43.64 -43.17
C GLY A 35 19.00 -43.42 -41.71
N LEU A 36 20.11 -44.00 -41.25
CA LEU A 36 20.68 -43.75 -39.92
C LEU A 36 21.17 -42.32 -39.78
N ALA A 37 21.89 -41.79 -40.77
CA ALA A 37 22.38 -40.41 -40.76
C ALA A 37 21.22 -39.41 -40.68
N ASP A 38 20.17 -39.61 -41.48
CA ASP A 38 18.96 -38.77 -41.44
C ASP A 38 18.26 -38.85 -40.09
N ARG A 39 18.14 -40.05 -39.51
CA ARG A 39 17.53 -40.23 -38.19
C ARG A 39 18.34 -39.56 -37.09
N ILE A 40 19.66 -39.67 -37.11
CA ILE A 40 20.56 -39.01 -36.16
C ILE A 40 20.46 -37.48 -36.29
N ASN A 41 20.45 -36.96 -37.52
CA ASN A 41 20.30 -35.53 -37.77
C ASN A 41 18.96 -35.00 -37.25
N PHE A 42 17.87 -35.73 -37.49
CA PHE A 42 16.55 -35.38 -36.98
C PHE A 42 16.52 -35.35 -35.45
N LEU A 43 17.04 -36.40 -34.79
CA LEU A 43 17.12 -36.47 -33.33
C LEU A 43 17.99 -35.35 -32.75
N THR A 44 19.13 -35.06 -33.38
CA THR A 44 20.04 -33.99 -32.95
C THR A 44 19.37 -32.63 -33.05
N LYS A 45 18.60 -32.38 -34.12
CA LYS A 45 17.84 -31.15 -34.29
C LYS A 45 16.76 -31.01 -33.21
N SER A 46 15.94 -32.05 -33.01
CA SER A 46 14.89 -32.05 -31.99
C SER A 46 15.46 -31.87 -30.57
N LEU A 47 16.59 -32.52 -30.26
CA LEU A 47 17.26 -32.36 -28.97
C LEU A 47 17.74 -30.92 -28.75
N ARG A 48 18.30 -30.28 -29.79
CA ARG A 48 18.73 -28.88 -29.71
C ARG A 48 17.56 -27.92 -29.51
N GLU A 49 16.44 -28.17 -30.16
CA GLU A 49 15.21 -27.38 -29.96
C GLU A 49 14.71 -27.52 -28.51
N ASN A 50 14.59 -28.76 -28.00
CA ASN A 50 14.20 -29.00 -26.61
C ASN A 50 15.15 -28.36 -25.59
N LEU A 51 16.47 -28.44 -25.82
CA LEU A 51 17.47 -27.80 -24.95
C LEU A 51 17.34 -26.27 -24.95
N ARG A 52 17.02 -25.68 -26.10
CA ARG A 52 16.80 -24.26 -26.22
C ARG A 52 15.54 -23.83 -25.48
N ASP A 53 14.44 -24.55 -25.64
CA ASP A 53 13.18 -24.26 -24.96
C ASP A 53 13.31 -24.42 -23.44
N LEU A 54 13.98 -25.47 -22.98
CA LEU A 54 14.28 -25.69 -21.56
C LEU A 54 15.13 -24.54 -21.00
N SER A 55 16.15 -24.09 -21.74
CA SER A 55 16.99 -22.97 -21.34
C SER A 55 16.20 -21.67 -21.21
N HIS A 56 15.35 -21.35 -22.20
CA HIS A 56 14.49 -20.17 -22.15
C HIS A 56 13.49 -20.23 -20.99
N ALA A 57 12.87 -21.39 -20.74
CA ALA A 57 11.97 -21.58 -19.61
C ALA A 57 12.69 -21.38 -18.26
N LYS A 58 13.91 -21.94 -18.12
CA LYS A 58 14.74 -21.78 -16.93
C LYS A 58 15.07 -20.32 -16.65
N ILE A 59 15.53 -19.57 -17.66
CA ILE A 59 15.86 -18.14 -17.52
C ILE A 59 14.63 -17.36 -17.06
N LYS A 60 13.46 -17.63 -17.64
CA LYS A 60 12.21 -16.96 -17.28
C LYS A 60 11.80 -17.23 -15.83
N ILE A 61 11.99 -18.47 -15.36
CA ILE A 61 11.74 -18.86 -13.97
C ILE A 61 12.70 -18.12 -13.04
N GLU A 62 14.01 -18.13 -13.33
CA GLU A 62 15.02 -17.44 -12.53
C GLU A 62 14.76 -15.92 -12.43
N GLU A 63 14.37 -15.29 -13.54
CA GLU A 63 14.01 -13.87 -13.56
C GLU A 63 12.76 -13.58 -12.73
N SER A 64 11.72 -14.42 -12.85
CA SER A 64 10.51 -14.28 -12.04
C SER A 64 10.77 -14.49 -10.55
N GLU A 65 11.60 -15.47 -10.19
CA GLU A 65 11.95 -15.77 -8.80
C GLU A 65 12.75 -14.62 -8.19
N LYS A 66 13.72 -14.07 -8.94
CA LYS A 66 14.47 -12.90 -8.52
C LYS A 66 13.56 -11.71 -8.29
N ARG A 67 12.65 -11.42 -9.24
CA ARG A 67 11.70 -10.31 -9.10
C ARG A 67 10.80 -10.47 -7.88
N PHE A 68 10.26 -11.68 -7.65
CA PHE A 68 9.47 -11.99 -6.47
C PHE A 68 10.27 -11.78 -5.19
N ARG A 69 11.51 -12.28 -5.15
CA ARG A 69 12.41 -12.14 -4.01
C ARG A 69 12.69 -10.68 -3.67
N GLU A 70 12.95 -9.83 -4.66
CA GLU A 70 13.19 -8.40 -4.45
C GLU A 70 11.94 -7.68 -3.92
N ILE A 71 10.75 -7.98 -4.44
CA ILE A 71 9.49 -7.42 -3.94
C ILE A 71 9.23 -7.86 -2.50
N PHE A 72 9.39 -9.15 -2.22
CA PHE A 72 9.19 -9.73 -0.90
C PHE A 72 10.17 -9.14 0.14
N GLN A 73 11.46 -9.06 -0.20
CA GLN A 73 12.49 -8.53 0.69
C GLN A 73 12.49 -7.00 0.79
N GLY A 74 11.97 -6.31 -0.22
CA GLY A 74 11.91 -4.84 -0.29
C GLY A 74 10.71 -4.21 0.41
N SER A 75 9.69 -5.00 0.80
CA SER A 75 8.54 -4.49 1.56
C SER A 75 8.96 -3.97 2.95
N ASP A 76 8.47 -2.81 3.36
CA ASP A 76 8.71 -2.26 4.71
C ASP A 76 7.88 -2.99 5.78
N GLU A 77 6.75 -3.57 5.39
CA GLU A 77 5.95 -4.43 6.25
C GLU A 77 6.68 -5.74 6.54
N VAL A 78 6.51 -6.28 7.75
CA VAL A 78 7.01 -7.62 8.05
C VAL A 78 6.08 -8.63 7.40
N ILE A 79 6.63 -9.48 6.54
CA ILE A 79 5.89 -10.55 5.89
C ILE A 79 6.39 -11.87 6.45
N LEU A 80 5.49 -12.66 7.01
CA LEU A 80 5.73 -14.01 7.54
C LEU A 80 4.90 -15.01 6.73
N MET A 81 5.54 -16.11 6.35
CA MET A 81 4.84 -17.28 5.80
C MET A 81 4.91 -18.42 6.81
N MET A 82 3.79 -19.09 7.01
CA MET A 82 3.62 -20.15 7.99
C MET A 82 2.92 -21.36 7.39
N ASN A 83 3.11 -22.53 7.99
CA ASN A 83 2.33 -23.73 7.66
C ASN A 83 0.91 -23.65 8.28
N GLU A 84 0.09 -24.68 8.05
CA GLU A 84 -1.28 -24.76 8.61
C GLU A 84 -1.33 -24.88 10.16
N ASP A 85 -0.20 -25.24 10.77
CA ASP A 85 -0.01 -25.28 12.23
C ASP A 85 0.54 -23.97 12.81
N PHE A 86 0.63 -22.92 11.98
CA PHE A 86 1.12 -21.59 12.31
C PHE A 86 2.60 -21.56 12.77
N GLU A 87 3.39 -22.48 12.23
CA GLU A 87 4.84 -22.48 12.38
C GLU A 87 5.48 -21.67 11.25
N ILE A 88 6.44 -20.81 11.61
CA ILE A 88 7.07 -19.89 10.68
C ILE A 88 8.01 -20.66 9.74
N ILE A 89 7.69 -20.64 8.45
CA ILE A 89 8.49 -21.22 7.37
C ILE A 89 9.48 -20.16 6.85
N ASN A 90 8.99 -18.95 6.60
CA ASN A 90 9.75 -17.91 5.92
C ASN A 90 9.38 -16.50 6.42
N ALA A 91 10.29 -15.55 6.23
CA ALA A 91 10.12 -14.16 6.61
C ALA A 91 10.96 -13.23 5.74
N ASN A 92 10.49 -12.01 5.53
CA ASN A 92 11.28 -10.99 4.85
C ASN A 92 12.28 -10.27 5.79
N ARG A 93 13.17 -9.47 5.20
CA ARG A 93 14.17 -8.66 5.93
C ARG A 93 13.56 -7.75 6.99
N SER A 94 12.33 -7.29 6.78
CA SER A 94 11.65 -6.38 7.70
C SER A 94 11.39 -7.01 9.05
N LEU A 95 11.30 -8.34 9.17
CA LEU A 95 11.30 -9.05 10.46
C LEU A 95 12.48 -8.61 11.35
N SER A 96 13.69 -8.64 10.80
CA SER A 96 14.90 -8.24 11.52
C SER A 96 14.92 -6.74 11.81
N LYS A 97 14.43 -5.93 10.87
CA LYS A 97 14.38 -4.46 11.02
C LYS A 97 13.41 -4.03 12.12
N HIS A 98 12.22 -4.62 12.20
CA HIS A 98 11.15 -4.16 13.11
C HIS A 98 11.13 -4.88 14.46
N LEU A 99 11.48 -6.17 14.50
CA LEU A 99 11.38 -7.01 15.70
C LEU A 99 12.75 -7.54 16.19
N GLY A 100 13.81 -7.42 15.38
CA GLY A 100 15.16 -7.84 15.75
C GLY A 100 15.44 -9.34 15.61
N TYR A 101 14.46 -10.13 15.16
CA TYR A 101 14.65 -11.56 14.88
C TYR A 101 15.21 -11.81 13.49
N ARG A 102 16.06 -12.83 13.36
CA ARG A 102 16.41 -13.41 12.07
C ARG A 102 15.48 -14.58 11.79
N LEU A 103 15.28 -14.91 10.52
CA LEU A 103 14.47 -16.08 10.15
C LEU A 103 14.97 -17.36 10.83
N ASP A 104 16.29 -17.54 10.94
CA ASP A 104 16.88 -18.73 11.59
C ASP A 104 16.54 -18.84 13.08
N ASP A 105 16.20 -17.73 13.75
CA ASP A 105 15.78 -17.75 15.16
C ASP A 105 14.35 -18.28 15.33
N LEU A 106 13.53 -18.16 14.28
CA LEU A 106 12.08 -18.35 14.30
C LEU A 106 11.61 -19.51 13.43
N ARG A 107 12.48 -20.07 12.58
CA ARG A 107 12.12 -21.17 11.69
C ARG A 107 11.56 -22.34 12.51
N ASN A 108 10.40 -22.85 12.08
CA ASN A 108 9.65 -23.94 12.71
C ASN A 108 9.17 -23.63 14.14
N LYS A 109 9.17 -22.37 14.56
CA LYS A 109 8.55 -21.95 15.82
C LYS A 109 7.14 -21.44 15.56
N LYS A 110 6.29 -21.55 16.57
CA LYS A 110 4.92 -21.02 16.49
C LYS A 110 4.92 -19.50 16.56
N ILE A 111 3.99 -18.88 15.85
CA ILE A 111 3.78 -17.43 15.90
C ILE A 111 3.51 -16.90 17.32
N THR A 112 2.96 -17.74 18.21
CA THR A 112 2.70 -17.39 19.60
C THR A 112 3.98 -17.08 20.39
N GLU A 113 5.15 -17.57 19.96
CA GLU A 113 6.43 -17.33 20.66
C GLU A 113 6.98 -15.93 20.45
N ILE A 114 6.54 -15.23 19.39
CA ILE A 114 6.97 -13.85 19.13
C ILE A 114 6.02 -12.82 19.76
N LEU A 115 4.89 -13.26 20.32
CA LEU A 115 3.94 -12.37 20.99
C LEU A 115 4.57 -11.83 22.28
N TYR A 116 4.28 -10.57 22.59
CA TYR A 116 4.68 -10.01 23.87
C TYR A 116 3.88 -10.64 25.00
N THR A 117 4.60 -11.17 25.99
CA THR A 117 4.06 -11.69 27.24
C THR A 117 4.58 -10.82 28.38
N GLY A 118 3.68 -10.04 29.00
CA GLY A 118 4.03 -9.16 30.12
C GLY A 118 4.53 -9.93 31.35
N ARG A 119 5.13 -9.22 32.33
CA ARG A 119 5.65 -9.82 33.58
C ARG A 119 4.57 -10.16 34.64
N ASP A 120 3.31 -9.80 34.40
CA ASP A 120 2.17 -10.06 35.32
C ASP A 120 1.13 -10.99 34.68
N GLN A 121 0.28 -11.60 35.52
CA GLN A 121 -0.78 -12.61 35.20
C GLN A 121 -1.73 -12.28 34.01
N LYS A 122 -1.64 -11.08 33.41
CA LYS A 122 -2.32 -10.71 32.15
C LYS A 122 -1.61 -11.19 30.86
N SER A 123 -0.48 -11.90 30.98
CA SER A 123 0.29 -12.46 29.86
C SER A 123 -0.50 -13.43 28.96
N ASP A 124 -1.59 -14.01 29.47
CA ASP A 124 -2.39 -14.99 28.72
C ASP A 124 -3.40 -14.37 27.76
N TYR A 125 -3.82 -13.12 27.98
CA TYR A 125 -4.88 -12.53 27.16
C TYR A 125 -4.43 -12.26 25.71
N ASN A 126 -3.22 -11.72 25.51
CA ASN A 126 -2.70 -11.44 24.16
C ASN A 126 -2.55 -12.74 23.35
N VAL A 127 -1.97 -13.77 23.97
CA VAL A 127 -1.83 -15.10 23.34
C VAL A 127 -3.19 -15.73 23.06
N MET A 128 -4.13 -15.65 23.99
CA MET A 128 -5.50 -16.16 23.81
C MET A 128 -6.23 -15.42 22.69
N TYR A 129 -6.14 -14.10 22.65
CA TYR A 129 -6.75 -13.26 21.62
C TYR A 129 -6.21 -13.59 20.22
N VAL A 130 -4.90 -13.76 20.08
CA VAL A 130 -4.31 -14.17 18.80
C VAL A 130 -4.76 -15.57 18.42
N ASN A 131 -4.75 -16.53 19.35
CA ASN A 131 -5.23 -17.90 19.08
C ASN A 131 -6.70 -17.95 18.66
N ASP A 132 -7.56 -17.12 19.26
CA ASP A 132 -8.95 -16.96 18.84
C ASP A 132 -9.04 -16.51 17.37
N LYS A 133 -8.27 -15.50 16.99
CA LYS A 133 -8.19 -15.01 15.60
C LYS A 133 -7.60 -16.03 14.63
N LEU A 134 -6.63 -16.83 15.06
CA LEU A 134 -6.11 -17.95 14.27
C LEU A 134 -7.16 -19.06 14.07
N THR A 135 -8.01 -19.28 15.06
CA THR A 135 -9.12 -20.24 14.99
C THR A 135 -10.22 -19.72 14.07
N ASP A 136 -10.55 -18.42 14.14
CA ASP A 136 -11.47 -17.78 13.20
C ASP A 136 -11.00 -17.93 11.75
N LEU A 137 -9.69 -17.83 11.50
CA LEU A 137 -9.13 -18.04 10.16
C LEU A 137 -9.35 -19.48 9.70
N LYS A 138 -9.11 -20.47 10.57
CA LYS A 138 -9.36 -21.89 10.28
C LYS A 138 -10.83 -22.17 9.98
N MET A 139 -11.75 -21.51 10.69
CA MET A 139 -13.20 -21.70 10.51
C MET A 139 -13.76 -21.01 9.26
N THR A 140 -13.33 -19.77 9.01
CA THR A 140 -13.92 -18.92 7.95
C THR A 140 -13.18 -19.00 6.62
N GLY A 141 -11.88 -19.34 6.65
CA GLY A 141 -10.99 -19.29 5.50
C GLY A 141 -10.76 -17.88 4.94
N SER A 142 -11.36 -16.85 5.54
CA SER A 142 -11.32 -15.46 5.07
C SER A 142 -10.18 -14.70 5.72
N ALA A 143 -9.67 -13.66 5.06
CA ALA A 143 -8.62 -12.82 5.62
C ALA A 143 -9.10 -12.09 6.89
N ILE A 144 -8.29 -12.09 7.94
CA ILE A 144 -8.59 -11.49 9.24
C ILE A 144 -7.59 -10.39 9.55
N ASN A 145 -8.10 -9.25 10.00
CA ASN A 145 -7.30 -8.12 10.46
C ASN A 145 -7.48 -7.94 11.96
N PHE A 146 -6.39 -7.79 12.70
CA PHE A 146 -6.40 -7.56 14.14
C PHE A 146 -5.15 -6.81 14.60
N ARG A 147 -5.18 -6.21 15.79
CA ARG A 147 -4.01 -5.56 16.42
C ARG A 147 -3.43 -6.46 17.49
N THR A 148 -2.11 -6.55 17.56
CA THR A 148 -1.42 -7.37 18.58
C THR A 148 -0.08 -6.73 18.97
N GLU A 149 0.38 -7.06 20.16
CA GLU A 149 1.73 -6.69 20.62
C GLU A 149 2.72 -7.82 20.38
N LEU A 150 3.85 -7.50 19.74
CA LEU A 150 4.95 -8.42 19.48
C LEU A 150 6.16 -8.05 20.35
N SER A 151 6.89 -9.08 20.80
CA SER A 151 8.10 -8.93 21.59
C SER A 151 9.29 -8.56 20.70
N GLN A 152 10.05 -7.55 21.06
CA GLN A 152 11.32 -7.25 20.37
C GLN A 152 12.49 -8.03 20.99
N LYS A 153 13.30 -8.72 20.16
CA LYS A 153 14.35 -9.65 20.63
C LYS A 153 15.34 -9.03 21.64
N TYR A 154 15.81 -7.82 21.37
CA TYR A 154 16.89 -7.19 22.16
C TYR A 154 16.37 -6.24 23.25
N VAL A 155 15.35 -5.45 22.94
CA VAL A 155 14.80 -4.43 23.84
C VAL A 155 13.79 -5.06 24.83
N LYS A 156 13.17 -6.19 24.46
CA LYS A 156 12.11 -6.88 25.22
C LYS A 156 10.93 -5.97 25.59
N GLU A 157 10.67 -4.99 24.74
CA GLU A 157 9.51 -4.09 24.83
C GLU A 157 8.39 -4.61 23.92
N PRO A 158 7.11 -4.36 24.28
CA PRO A 158 5.99 -4.60 23.40
C PRO A 158 6.05 -3.64 22.22
N LYS A 159 5.84 -4.17 21.02
CA LYS A 159 5.62 -3.38 19.82
C LYS A 159 4.26 -3.68 19.24
N GLU A 160 3.36 -2.70 19.27
CA GLU A 160 2.07 -2.80 18.63
C GLU A 160 2.22 -2.85 17.10
N MET A 161 1.55 -3.82 16.48
CA MET A 161 1.51 -3.98 15.04
C MET A 161 0.10 -4.37 14.59
N VAL A 162 -0.31 -3.82 13.45
CA VAL A 162 -1.52 -4.25 12.76
C VAL A 162 -1.19 -5.51 11.98
N CYS A 163 -1.93 -6.57 12.27
CA CYS A 163 -1.75 -7.89 11.69
C CYS A 163 -2.86 -8.17 10.69
N ARG A 164 -2.48 -8.63 9.50
CA ARG A 164 -3.39 -9.21 8.52
C ARG A 164 -2.96 -10.64 8.25
N ILE A 165 -3.86 -11.60 8.45
CA ILE A 165 -3.61 -13.01 8.22
C ILE A 165 -4.57 -13.57 7.17
N GLN A 166 -4.06 -14.37 6.24
CA GLN A 166 -4.86 -14.98 5.18
C GLN A 166 -4.23 -16.30 4.71
N TYR A 167 -5.03 -17.18 4.12
CA TYR A 167 -4.51 -18.34 3.40
C TYR A 167 -4.03 -17.96 2.01
N ILE A 168 -2.97 -18.63 1.56
CA ILE A 168 -2.51 -18.64 0.19
C ILE A 168 -2.46 -20.09 -0.27
N ASP A 169 -3.19 -20.37 -1.34
CA ASP A 169 -3.22 -21.69 -1.96
C ASP A 169 -2.12 -21.74 -3.04
N PHE A 170 -1.16 -22.64 -2.86
CA PHE A 170 -0.19 -23.05 -3.88
C PHE A 170 -0.67 -24.33 -4.55
N GLU A 171 -0.05 -24.72 -5.68
CA GLU A 171 -0.48 -25.88 -6.46
C GLU A 171 -0.49 -27.20 -5.67
N GLU A 172 0.40 -27.35 -4.67
CA GLU A 172 0.54 -28.58 -3.87
C GLU A 172 0.32 -28.38 -2.36
N THR A 173 0.34 -27.15 -1.86
CA THR A 173 0.29 -26.84 -0.43
C THR A 173 -0.55 -25.61 -0.15
N ARG A 174 -1.11 -25.55 1.04
CA ARG A 174 -1.76 -24.35 1.57
C ARG A 174 -0.88 -23.76 2.66
N GLU A 175 -0.59 -22.47 2.55
CA GLU A 175 0.22 -21.75 3.51
C GLU A 175 -0.54 -20.55 4.06
N VAL A 176 -0.08 -20.05 5.19
CA VAL A 176 -0.65 -18.88 5.86
C VAL A 176 0.30 -17.72 5.69
N LEU A 177 -0.19 -16.63 5.09
CA LEU A 177 0.53 -15.37 4.99
C LEU A 177 0.07 -14.45 6.13
N MET A 178 1.02 -13.95 6.90
CA MET A 178 0.79 -12.90 7.89
C MET A 178 1.62 -11.67 7.54
N THR A 179 0.96 -10.53 7.42
CA THR A 179 1.58 -9.22 7.24
C THR A 179 1.46 -8.44 8.54
N LEU A 180 2.57 -7.86 9.01
CA LEU A 180 2.63 -6.99 10.18
C LEU A 180 3.11 -5.61 9.74
N SER A 181 2.26 -4.60 9.91
CA SER A 181 2.62 -3.22 9.68
C SER A 181 2.81 -2.49 11.02
N PRO A 182 3.92 -1.75 11.20
CA PRO A 182 4.10 -0.88 12.35
C PRO A 182 3.16 0.33 12.23
N GLU A 183 2.44 0.63 13.31
CA GLU A 183 1.64 1.85 13.40
C GLU A 183 2.54 2.95 13.99
N TYR A 184 3.35 3.60 13.15
CA TYR A 184 4.32 4.61 13.60
C TYR A 184 3.70 5.92 14.10
N GLU A 185 2.43 6.16 13.79
CA GLU A 185 1.79 7.45 14.10
C GLU A 185 1.35 7.52 15.57
N ASP A 186 0.87 6.44 16.18
CA ASP A 186 0.16 6.52 17.47
C ASP A 186 1.06 6.57 18.72
N THR A 187 2.24 5.93 18.72
CA THR A 187 3.05 5.86 19.96
C THR A 187 3.70 7.21 20.33
N ILE A 188 4.14 8.00 19.33
CA ILE A 188 4.75 9.31 19.59
C ILE A 188 3.68 10.33 20.02
N ILE A 189 2.48 10.25 19.45
CA ILE A 189 1.35 11.13 19.81
C ILE A 189 1.06 11.05 21.32
N GLN A 190 1.12 9.85 21.90
CA GLN A 190 0.91 9.66 23.34
C GLN A 190 1.95 10.39 24.21
N LEU A 191 3.19 10.48 23.74
CA LEU A 191 4.31 11.12 24.45
C LEU A 191 4.38 12.65 24.27
N ILE A 192 3.56 13.24 23.39
CA ILE A 192 3.56 14.68 23.16
C ILE A 192 2.65 15.36 24.18
N ASP A 193 3.24 16.22 25.03
CA ASP A 193 2.52 17.07 25.98
C ASP A 193 2.03 18.38 25.35
N SER A 194 2.85 18.98 24.49
CA SER A 194 2.48 20.15 23.70
C SER A 194 3.27 20.22 22.39
N GLU A 195 2.67 20.83 21.37
CA GLU A 195 3.26 21.01 20.05
C GLU A 195 2.89 22.38 19.48
N LYS A 196 3.85 23.07 18.87
CA LYS A 196 3.61 24.31 18.13
C LYS A 196 4.29 24.24 16.78
N ILE A 197 3.52 24.44 15.71
CA ILE A 197 4.01 24.38 14.33
C ILE A 197 3.57 25.64 13.59
N GLU A 198 4.51 26.22 12.83
CA GLU A 198 4.23 27.26 11.85
C GLU A 198 4.51 26.72 10.45
N LEU A 199 3.50 26.78 9.59
CA LEU A 199 3.54 26.27 8.22
C LEU A 199 3.21 27.39 7.24
N SER A 200 3.80 27.31 6.05
CA SER A 200 3.45 28.16 4.92
C SER A 200 3.26 27.28 3.69
N MET A 201 2.10 27.38 3.06
CA MET A 201 1.76 26.59 1.86
C MET A 201 1.37 27.48 0.68
N ASN A 202 1.64 26.99 -0.53
CA ASN A 202 1.17 27.60 -1.77
C ASN A 202 -0.31 27.27 -2.03
N ASN A 203 -0.87 27.79 -3.13
CA ASN A 203 -2.30 27.70 -3.46
C ASN A 203 -2.75 26.33 -4.01
N TYR A 204 -2.03 25.24 -3.76
CA TYR A 204 -2.44 23.89 -4.19
C TYR A 204 -3.39 23.25 -3.18
N LEU A 205 -4.61 22.93 -3.62
CA LEU A 205 -5.64 22.34 -2.75
C LEU A 205 -5.22 21.00 -2.12
N ARG A 206 -4.37 20.22 -2.80
CA ARG A 206 -3.81 18.97 -2.23
C ARG A 206 -3.04 19.23 -0.93
N ASN A 207 -2.39 20.38 -0.79
CA ASN A 207 -1.65 20.71 0.42
C ASN A 207 -2.59 20.99 1.60
N ALA A 208 -3.82 21.46 1.35
CA ALA A 208 -4.81 21.64 2.40
C ALA A 208 -5.16 20.31 3.07
N GLU A 209 -5.28 19.24 2.30
CA GLU A 209 -5.50 17.87 2.81
C GLU A 209 -4.35 17.46 3.74
N LEU A 210 -3.12 17.48 3.22
CA LEU A 210 -1.92 17.05 3.94
C LEU A 210 -1.71 17.85 5.24
N VAL A 211 -1.87 19.17 5.17
CA VAL A 211 -1.70 20.03 6.33
C VAL A 211 -2.80 19.79 7.36
N SER A 212 -4.07 19.68 6.94
CA SER A 212 -5.19 19.42 7.85
C SER A 212 -5.02 18.09 8.59
N GLN A 213 -4.56 17.04 7.90
CA GLN A 213 -4.26 15.75 8.52
C GLN A 213 -3.13 15.87 9.54
N LYS A 214 -2.03 16.55 9.19
CA LYS A 214 -0.89 16.73 10.09
C LYS A 214 -1.23 17.51 11.35
N ILE A 215 -1.97 18.61 11.25
CA ILE A 215 -2.29 19.49 12.40
C ILE A 215 -3.49 18.99 13.23
N THR A 216 -4.10 17.87 12.84
CA THR A 216 -5.17 17.22 13.63
C THR A 216 -4.77 15.84 14.14
N SER A 217 -3.59 15.32 13.80
CA SER A 217 -3.15 13.99 14.20
C SER A 217 -3.09 13.84 15.73
N GLN A 218 -2.59 14.86 16.45
CA GLN A 218 -2.44 14.82 17.91
C GLN A 218 -3.77 14.74 18.67
N LEU A 219 -4.88 15.13 18.01
CA LEU A 219 -6.20 15.13 18.65
C LEU A 219 -6.69 13.71 18.98
N ALA A 220 -6.12 12.68 18.35
CA ALA A 220 -6.41 11.28 18.69
C ALA A 220 -6.12 10.95 20.17
N LYS A 221 -5.31 11.77 20.87
CA LYS A 221 -5.05 11.65 22.31
C LYS A 221 -6.27 11.96 23.18
N TYR A 222 -7.15 12.87 22.74
CA TYR A 222 -8.24 13.41 23.57
C TYR A 222 -9.63 13.28 22.93
N LEU A 223 -9.71 13.11 21.61
CA LEU A 223 -10.96 13.06 20.87
C LEU A 223 -11.18 11.70 20.22
N THR A 224 -12.45 11.34 20.02
CA THR A 224 -12.82 10.16 19.22
C THR A 224 -12.44 10.34 17.74
N ASN A 225 -12.33 9.24 16.99
CA ASN A 225 -12.08 9.28 15.54
C ASN A 225 -13.12 10.13 14.79
N ILE A 226 -14.37 10.14 15.26
CA ILE A 226 -15.46 10.92 14.65
C ILE A 226 -15.18 12.41 14.87
N GLU A 227 -15.00 12.84 16.12
CA GLU A 227 -14.72 14.24 16.46
C GLU A 227 -13.42 14.75 15.82
N GLN A 228 -12.36 13.95 15.80
CA GLN A 228 -11.13 14.29 15.10
C GLN A 228 -11.39 14.51 13.61
N THR A 229 -12.23 13.67 12.99
CA THR A 229 -12.60 13.80 11.57
C THR A 229 -13.43 15.05 11.31
N GLU A 230 -14.31 15.44 12.24
CA GLU A 230 -15.07 16.69 12.16
C GLU A 230 -14.16 17.92 12.27
N VAL A 231 -13.20 17.92 13.21
CA VAL A 231 -12.19 18.98 13.36
C VAL A 231 -11.34 19.08 12.09
N ARG A 232 -10.84 17.95 11.58
CA ARG A 232 -10.06 17.87 10.34
C ARG A 232 -10.83 18.43 9.15
N SER A 233 -12.08 18.02 8.97
CA SER A 233 -12.92 18.49 7.87
C SER A 233 -13.17 20.00 7.95
N SER A 234 -13.41 20.52 9.16
CA SER A 234 -13.61 21.95 9.39
C SER A 234 -12.35 22.76 9.10
N VAL A 235 -11.20 22.35 9.64
CA VAL A 235 -9.91 23.02 9.41
C VAL A 235 -9.54 23.01 7.92
N ARG A 236 -9.74 21.86 7.25
CA ARG A 236 -9.50 21.72 5.82
C ARG A 236 -10.32 22.72 5.00
N GLU A 237 -11.61 22.84 5.30
CA GLU A 237 -12.50 23.76 4.60
C GLU A 237 -12.07 25.22 4.79
N ILE A 238 -11.61 25.59 5.99
CA ILE A 238 -11.06 26.93 6.25
C ILE A 238 -9.78 27.18 5.45
N ILE A 239 -8.88 26.20 5.35
CA ILE A 239 -7.66 26.32 4.52
C ILE A 239 -8.03 26.45 3.03
N ILE A 240 -9.01 25.67 2.55
CA ILE A 240 -9.50 25.78 1.17
C ILE A 240 -10.07 27.17 0.90
N ASN A 241 -10.87 27.72 1.82
CA ASN A 241 -11.43 29.07 1.69
C ASN A 241 -10.33 30.14 1.66
N ALA A 242 -9.28 30.00 2.48
CA ALA A 242 -8.11 30.87 2.45
C ALA A 242 -7.38 30.83 1.09
N VAL A 243 -7.32 29.67 0.44
CA VAL A 243 -6.75 29.53 -0.91
C VAL A 243 -7.68 30.12 -1.97
N GLU A 244 -8.94 29.66 -2.04
CA GLU A 244 -9.88 29.99 -3.10
C GLU A 244 -10.34 31.45 -3.03
N HIS A 245 -10.90 31.85 -1.90
CA HIS A 245 -11.50 33.17 -1.71
C HIS A 245 -10.46 34.21 -1.28
N GLY A 246 -9.50 33.82 -0.45
CA GLY A 246 -8.43 34.70 0.00
C GLY A 246 -7.39 34.97 -1.10
N ASN A 247 -6.55 33.97 -1.39
CA ASN A 247 -5.40 34.16 -2.28
C ASN A 247 -5.77 34.27 -3.76
N LEU A 248 -6.59 33.34 -4.27
CA LEU A 248 -6.96 33.28 -5.69
C LEU A 248 -8.09 34.26 -6.05
N ASN A 249 -8.73 34.87 -5.04
CA ASN A 249 -9.83 35.83 -5.17
C ASN A 249 -10.93 35.31 -6.13
N ILE A 250 -11.35 34.07 -5.90
CA ILE A 250 -12.49 33.44 -6.56
C ILE A 250 -13.73 33.80 -5.75
N SER A 251 -14.77 34.34 -6.36
CA SER A 251 -16.03 34.59 -5.64
C SER A 251 -16.89 33.32 -5.53
N PHE A 252 -17.88 33.33 -4.63
CA PHE A 252 -18.85 32.24 -4.54
C PHE A 252 -19.63 32.04 -5.85
N ASP A 253 -19.99 33.13 -6.54
CA ASP A 253 -20.70 33.08 -7.82
C ASP A 253 -19.82 32.48 -8.92
N GLU A 254 -18.54 32.87 -8.99
CA GLU A 254 -17.57 32.31 -9.94
C GLU A 254 -17.38 30.80 -9.71
N LYS A 255 -17.24 30.39 -8.44
CA LYS A 255 -17.12 28.97 -8.06
C LYS A 255 -18.37 28.18 -8.44
N SER A 256 -19.56 28.69 -8.12
CA SER A 256 -20.85 28.04 -8.42
C SER A 256 -21.01 27.83 -9.92
N LYS A 257 -20.74 28.88 -10.71
CA LYS A 257 -20.83 28.83 -12.17
C LYS A 257 -19.86 27.83 -12.77
N ALA A 258 -18.60 27.84 -12.33
CA ALA A 258 -17.58 26.93 -12.85
C ALA A 258 -17.82 25.45 -12.45
N LEU A 259 -18.47 25.21 -11.31
CA LEU A 259 -18.92 23.87 -10.92
C LEU A 259 -20.10 23.39 -11.79
N MET A 260 -21.09 24.25 -12.06
CA MET A 260 -22.21 23.92 -12.95
C MET A 260 -21.77 23.63 -14.38
N GLU A 261 -20.76 24.36 -14.86
CA GLU A 261 -20.16 24.17 -16.19
C GLU A 261 -19.15 23.01 -16.25
N GLY A 262 -18.83 22.37 -15.13
CA GLY A 262 -17.88 21.25 -15.05
C GLY A 262 -16.42 21.62 -15.32
N ASN A 263 -16.08 22.92 -15.37
CA ASN A 263 -14.76 23.44 -15.75
C ASN A 263 -13.95 23.98 -14.54
N TYR A 264 -14.40 23.70 -13.32
CA TYR A 264 -13.81 24.25 -12.10
C TYR A 264 -12.30 24.01 -11.95
N LEU A 265 -11.81 22.80 -12.28
CA LEU A 265 -10.38 22.48 -12.16
C LEU A 265 -9.52 23.32 -13.11
N GLU A 266 -9.99 23.55 -14.34
CA GLU A 266 -9.31 24.39 -15.32
C GLU A 266 -9.32 25.86 -14.89
N PHE A 267 -10.46 26.35 -14.39
CA PHE A 267 -10.58 27.71 -13.85
C PHE A 267 -9.64 27.95 -12.67
N LEU A 268 -9.56 26.99 -11.74
CA LEU A 268 -8.66 27.03 -10.60
C LEU A 268 -7.19 27.04 -11.05
N GLN A 269 -6.81 26.19 -11.99
CA GLN A 269 -5.45 26.14 -12.54
C GLN A 269 -5.05 27.48 -13.17
N LYS A 270 -5.93 28.08 -13.99
CA LYS A 270 -5.69 29.42 -14.57
C LYS A 270 -5.44 30.48 -13.51
N ARG A 271 -6.20 30.47 -12.40
CA ARG A 271 -5.98 31.39 -11.27
C ARG A 271 -4.68 31.11 -10.54
N GLN A 272 -4.28 29.84 -10.38
CA GLN A 272 -3.01 29.46 -9.75
C GLN A 272 -1.77 29.87 -10.57
N GLU A 273 -1.90 29.90 -11.91
CA GLU A 273 -0.82 30.28 -12.82
C GLU A 273 -0.72 31.81 -13.01
N ASP A 274 -1.79 32.56 -12.73
CA ASP A 274 -1.82 34.03 -12.85
C ASP A 274 -0.73 34.68 -11.96
N PRO A 275 0.19 35.49 -12.53
CA PRO A 275 1.24 36.18 -11.78
C PRO A 275 0.74 37.02 -10.59
N ARG A 276 -0.52 37.47 -10.61
CA ARG A 276 -1.15 38.24 -9.52
C ARG A 276 -1.40 37.41 -8.27
N TYR A 277 -1.55 36.09 -8.40
CA TYR A 277 -1.94 35.21 -7.29
C TYR A 277 -0.92 34.09 -7.02
N ARG A 278 -0.14 33.69 -8.02
CA ARG A 278 0.76 32.52 -7.97
C ARG A 278 1.75 32.52 -6.79
N HIS A 279 2.24 33.69 -6.40
CA HIS A 279 3.21 33.83 -5.32
C HIS A 279 2.59 33.92 -3.93
N LYS A 280 1.27 34.04 -3.84
CA LYS A 280 0.58 34.14 -2.56
C LYS A 280 0.61 32.82 -1.80
N LYS A 281 0.71 32.90 -0.48
CA LYS A 281 0.77 31.75 0.43
C LYS A 281 -0.29 31.85 1.51
N VAL A 282 -0.65 30.70 2.06
CA VAL A 282 -1.46 30.61 3.27
C VAL A 282 -0.51 30.26 4.42
N LYS A 283 -0.53 31.08 5.47
CA LYS A 283 0.22 30.87 6.71
C LYS A 283 -0.68 30.19 7.73
N ILE A 284 -0.20 29.12 8.34
CA ILE A 284 -0.94 28.31 9.31
C ILE A 284 -0.10 28.19 10.56
N GLU A 285 -0.62 28.69 11.68
CA GLU A 285 -0.03 28.52 13.00
C GLU A 285 -0.90 27.54 13.79
N TYR A 286 -0.30 26.48 14.31
CA TYR A 286 -0.95 25.43 15.07
C TYR A 286 -0.31 25.34 16.44
N SER A 287 -1.15 25.20 17.47
CA SER A 287 -0.73 24.99 18.85
C SER A 287 -1.64 23.94 19.49
N PHE A 288 -1.03 22.95 20.11
CA PHE A 288 -1.70 21.87 20.83
C PHE A 288 -1.12 21.71 22.22
N SER A 289 -1.99 21.51 23.20
CA SER A 289 -1.66 21.15 24.58
C SER A 289 -2.71 20.17 25.12
N SER A 290 -2.58 19.78 26.39
CA SER A 290 -3.61 19.00 27.09
C SER A 290 -4.92 19.77 27.32
N GLU A 291 -4.90 21.10 27.28
CA GLU A 291 -6.08 21.93 27.58
C GLU A 291 -6.85 22.32 26.34
N TYR A 292 -6.15 22.62 25.24
CA TYR A 292 -6.78 23.12 24.02
C TYR A 292 -5.97 22.81 22.78
N VAL A 293 -6.66 22.91 21.63
CA VAL A 293 -6.05 23.05 20.33
C VAL A 293 -6.45 24.38 19.70
N ALA A 294 -5.47 25.08 19.15
CA ALA A 294 -5.66 26.37 18.49
C ALA A 294 -5.05 26.36 17.09
N TYR A 295 -5.80 26.92 16.15
CA TYR A 295 -5.41 27.10 14.76
C TYR A 295 -5.54 28.57 14.40
N ARG A 296 -4.54 29.12 13.72
CA ARG A 296 -4.62 30.44 13.09
C ARG A 296 -4.23 30.32 11.63
N ILE A 297 -5.18 30.61 10.75
CA ILE A 297 -5.02 30.50 9.31
C ILE A 297 -5.10 31.91 8.73
N THR A 298 -4.06 32.32 8.00
CA THR A 298 -3.93 33.67 7.43
C THR A 298 -3.68 33.59 5.94
N ASP A 299 -4.48 34.30 5.15
CA ASP A 299 -4.29 34.47 3.72
C ASP A 299 -3.80 35.88 3.34
N GLU A 300 -3.23 36.00 2.15
CA GLU A 300 -2.73 37.25 1.56
C GLU A 300 -3.78 37.90 0.64
N GLY A 301 -5.04 37.58 0.88
CA GLY A 301 -6.20 38.14 0.20
C GLY A 301 -6.58 39.53 0.70
N ARG A 302 -7.67 40.04 0.10
CA ARG A 302 -8.28 41.31 0.50
C ARG A 302 -9.07 41.19 1.80
N GLY A 303 -9.42 39.96 2.20
CA GLY A 303 -10.28 39.65 3.32
C GLY A 303 -11.76 39.88 2.99
N PHE A 304 -12.65 39.58 3.94
CA PHE A 304 -14.10 39.70 3.76
C PHE A 304 -14.80 40.23 5.02
N ASP A 305 -15.98 40.83 4.83
CA ASP A 305 -16.83 41.31 5.93
C ASP A 305 -17.53 40.12 6.60
N HIS A 306 -16.87 39.55 7.62
CA HIS A 306 -17.35 38.37 8.33
C HIS A 306 -18.68 38.61 9.05
N LYS A 307 -18.98 39.85 9.48
CA LYS A 307 -20.21 40.19 10.22
C LYS A 307 -21.44 40.00 9.34
N LYS A 308 -21.39 40.53 8.10
CA LYS A 308 -22.49 40.39 7.12
C LYS A 308 -22.72 38.95 6.65
N HIS A 309 -21.67 38.14 6.54
CA HIS A 309 -21.78 36.76 6.10
C HIS A 309 -22.26 35.81 7.21
N MET A 310 -21.92 36.09 8.47
CA MET A 310 -22.40 35.30 9.61
C MET A 310 -23.89 35.49 9.88
N GLU A 311 -24.43 36.70 9.70
CA GLU A 311 -25.86 36.97 9.88
C GLU A 311 -26.70 36.30 8.79
N LYS A 312 -26.27 36.38 7.51
CA LYS A 312 -26.98 35.73 6.38
C LYS A 312 -27.03 34.20 6.43
N SER A 313 -26.15 33.56 7.18
CA SER A 313 -26.08 32.09 7.27
C SER A 313 -27.16 31.48 8.17
N LEU A 314 -27.78 32.27 9.06
CA LEU A 314 -28.91 31.85 9.91
C LEU A 314 -30.24 31.83 9.13
N ASP A 315 -30.42 32.72 8.16
CA ASP A 315 -31.66 32.79 7.36
C ASP A 315 -31.67 31.78 6.20
N ALA A 316 -30.51 31.33 5.73
CA ALA A 316 -30.36 30.36 4.64
C ALA A 316 -30.68 28.90 5.05
N MET A 317 -31.17 28.67 6.28
CA MET A 317 -31.51 27.34 6.82
C MET A 317 -32.64 26.62 6.06
N ASN A 318 -33.41 27.33 5.22
CA ASN A 318 -34.60 26.79 4.56
C ASN A 318 -34.42 26.40 3.08
N GLU A 319 -33.27 26.65 2.46
CA GLU A 319 -33.04 26.26 1.06
C GLU A 319 -31.98 25.15 0.95
N ALA A 320 -32.46 23.95 0.63
CA ALA A 320 -31.71 22.69 0.59
C ALA A 320 -30.59 22.59 -0.47
N HIS A 321 -30.09 23.70 -1.04
CA HIS A 321 -29.18 23.66 -2.19
C HIS A 321 -27.98 24.61 -2.16
N VAL A 322 -27.66 25.28 -1.05
CA VAL A 322 -26.44 26.11 -0.98
C VAL A 322 -25.28 25.35 -0.35
N GLN A 323 -24.43 24.77 -1.20
CA GLN A 323 -23.21 24.05 -0.83
C GLN A 323 -22.17 24.96 -0.13
N HIS A 324 -22.29 26.28 -0.31
CA HIS A 324 -21.29 27.29 0.08
C HIS A 324 -21.33 27.74 1.56
N GLY A 325 -22.38 27.43 2.31
CA GLY A 325 -22.53 27.83 3.72
C GLY A 325 -22.14 26.76 4.75
N ARG A 326 -22.01 25.49 4.31
CA ARG A 326 -21.80 24.35 5.22
C ARG A 326 -20.48 24.43 5.97
N GLY A 327 -19.41 24.93 5.35
CA GLY A 327 -18.08 24.99 5.94
C GLY A 327 -17.99 25.83 7.22
N ILE A 328 -18.53 27.05 7.19
CA ILE A 328 -18.52 27.98 8.33
C ILE A 328 -19.45 27.46 9.43
N LEU A 329 -20.60 26.88 9.06
CA LEU A 329 -21.56 26.30 10.00
C LEU A 329 -21.01 25.05 10.72
N MET A 330 -20.35 24.15 9.98
CA MET A 330 -19.66 22.98 10.57
C MET A 330 -18.53 23.42 11.49
N THR A 331 -17.81 24.48 11.13
CA THR A 331 -16.75 25.02 11.98
C THR A 331 -17.34 25.52 13.32
N LYS A 332 -18.51 26.16 13.31
CA LYS A 332 -19.21 26.63 14.53
C LYS A 332 -19.69 25.52 15.46
N SER A 333 -20.08 24.37 14.93
CA SER A 333 -20.50 23.24 15.78
C SER A 333 -19.31 22.53 16.42
N VAL A 334 -18.13 22.60 15.79
CA VAL A 334 -16.95 21.83 16.19
C VAL A 334 -16.02 22.61 17.13
N PHE A 335 -15.88 23.92 16.93
CA PHE A 335 -14.98 24.80 17.68
C PHE A 335 -15.70 25.64 18.74
N ASP A 336 -15.06 25.82 19.88
CA ASP A 336 -15.60 26.62 20.99
C ASP A 336 -15.49 28.13 20.74
N ARG A 337 -14.41 28.56 20.05
CA ARG A 337 -14.22 29.96 19.66
C ARG A 337 -13.74 30.07 18.23
N ILE A 338 -14.32 31.03 17.51
CA ILE A 338 -13.98 31.39 16.14
C ILE A 338 -13.91 32.92 16.08
N GLU A 339 -12.74 33.43 15.76
CA GLU A 339 -12.48 34.87 15.68
C GLU A 339 -11.83 35.21 14.35
N TYR A 340 -12.40 36.18 13.64
CA TYR A 340 -11.80 36.76 12.45
C TYR A 340 -11.14 38.09 12.81
N ASN A 341 -10.01 38.41 12.17
CA ASN A 341 -9.43 39.74 12.30
C ASN A 341 -10.31 40.81 11.62
N GLU A 342 -10.04 42.09 11.87
CA GLU A 342 -10.83 43.20 11.31
C GLU A 342 -10.88 43.18 9.77
N LYS A 343 -9.78 42.79 9.14
CA LYS A 343 -9.67 42.67 7.68
C LYS A 343 -10.44 41.46 7.13
N GLY A 344 -10.66 40.43 7.93
CA GLY A 344 -11.29 39.17 7.53
C GLY A 344 -10.42 38.26 6.65
N ASN A 345 -9.09 38.38 6.74
CA ASN A 345 -8.13 37.51 6.04
C ASN A 345 -7.32 36.61 7.01
N GLN A 346 -7.74 36.57 8.26
CA GLN A 346 -7.21 35.68 9.28
C GLN A 346 -8.36 35.17 10.13
N VAL A 347 -8.31 33.88 10.42
CA VAL A 347 -9.25 33.21 11.33
C VAL A 347 -8.47 32.46 12.40
N SER A 348 -8.90 32.64 13.64
CA SER A 348 -8.42 31.93 14.82
C SER A 348 -9.52 30.99 15.31
N LEU A 349 -9.21 29.71 15.45
CA LEU A 349 -10.11 28.65 15.89
C LEU A 349 -9.54 28.05 17.17
N ILE A 350 -10.35 27.89 18.21
CA ILE A 350 -9.94 27.26 19.47
C ILE A 350 -10.97 26.21 19.86
N LYS A 351 -10.49 25.02 20.21
CA LYS A 351 -11.29 23.94 20.82
C LYS A 351 -10.64 23.51 22.12
N PHE A 352 -11.40 23.46 23.21
CA PHE A 352 -10.95 22.95 24.50
C PHE A 352 -11.07 21.43 24.51
N LEU A 353 -10.03 20.76 25.00
CA LEU A 353 -9.92 19.30 25.00
C LEU A 353 -10.29 18.69 26.36
N ASN A 354 -10.05 19.44 27.44
CA ASN A 354 -10.60 19.14 28.76
C ASN A 354 -11.80 20.05 29.02
N ARG A 355 -12.99 19.46 29.03
CA ARG A 355 -14.14 20.00 29.74
C ARG A 355 -14.34 19.10 30.95
N ASP A 356 -13.95 19.60 32.12
CA ASP A 356 -14.47 19.04 33.37
C ASP A 356 -16.01 19.10 33.40
#